data_AF-A0A8H7PXB5-F1
#
_entry.id   AF-A0A8H7PXB5-F1
#
_cell.length_a   1.000
_cell.length_b   1.000
_cell.length_c   1.000
_cell.angle_alpha   90.00
_cell.angle_beta   90.00
_cell.angle_gamma   90.00
#
_symmetry.space_group_name_H-M   'P 1'
#
loop_
_entity.id
_entity.type
_entity.pdbx_description
1 polymer ?
#
loop_
_entity_poly.entity_id
_entity_poly.type
_entity_poly.pdbx_seq_one_letter_code
_entity_poly.pdbx_strand_id
1 'polypeptide(L)'
;MRPSSHVLRFIAVLPILIFQLISALAIQPDLIAPQLDDFALLSSELQTPVTGIVRKHYVAIEEIVWDYSPNKWDYYHNTSISDSPAKLWTQQSTTTLGTRYRKAVYREYNDSSLDHALDIPEWQGMMGPIFRAEVGDTFEIHVTNRASKNYSIHPHGLKYEFEMEGAVYQNAMFNSIAPNDSFIYRWDIPPRSGPGPQDGNSVVWGYHSHVAENDVFDGLFGAIIIYKPGRLNANGKTKAVDKEFVTTLIVMDENRSSLFKQTLQEASPSIDLSKIEATESSKQQFIDSNRKATINGIMFGGPKDLVLKDKEVADWHLLAWGTDFDAFTVTWPNAAALIFNQSVEQVKLLPASFATATISPTKSGQTEFGCNVHKSQGMVMNFNI
;
A
#
# COMPACT_ATOMS: atom_id res chain seq x y z
N MET A 1 -10.84 -55.30 -50.28
CA MET A 1 -10.25 -54.33 -51.22
C MET A 1 -9.65 -53.20 -50.42
N ARG A 2 -8.34 -52.98 -50.58
CA ARG A 2 -7.54 -51.87 -50.05
C ARG A 2 -7.42 -50.81 -51.19
N PRO A 3 -6.75 -49.65 -51.02
CA PRO A 3 -7.33 -48.30 -51.09
C PRO A 3 -6.76 -47.39 -52.21
N SER A 4 -7.15 -46.11 -52.25
CA SER A 4 -6.37 -44.99 -52.84
C SER A 4 -6.45 -43.78 -51.89
N SER A 5 -5.40 -43.41 -51.13
CA SER A 5 -4.26 -42.50 -51.46
C SER A 5 -4.73 -41.12 -52.00
N HIS A 6 -4.45 -39.95 -51.42
CA HIS A 6 -3.30 -39.36 -50.71
C HIS A 6 -3.82 -38.28 -49.71
N VAL A 7 -3.40 -38.10 -48.44
CA VAL A 7 -2.09 -37.83 -47.79
C VAL A 7 -1.65 -36.35 -47.83
N LEU A 8 -1.52 -35.76 -46.61
CA LEU A 8 -0.73 -34.56 -46.18
C LEU A 8 -1.31 -33.17 -46.56
N ARG A 9 -1.40 -32.12 -45.71
CA ARG A 9 -0.69 -31.70 -44.48
C ARG A 9 -1.59 -30.76 -43.65
N PHE A 10 -1.56 -30.89 -42.33
CA PHE A 10 -1.84 -29.80 -41.37
C PHE A 10 -0.50 -29.41 -40.74
N ILE A 11 -0.06 -28.17 -40.89
CA ILE A 11 1.06 -27.58 -40.13
C ILE A 11 0.63 -26.19 -39.65
N ALA A 12 0.97 -25.95 -38.40
CA ALA A 12 0.76 -24.78 -37.56
C ALA A 12 1.14 -23.43 -38.21
N VAL A 13 0.47 -22.36 -37.76
CA VAL A 13 0.85 -20.97 -38.03
C VAL A 13 0.93 -20.21 -36.70
N LEU A 14 2.16 -19.93 -36.27
CA LEU A 14 2.61 -18.83 -35.41
C LEU A 14 4.14 -18.77 -35.56
N PRO A 15 4.85 -17.63 -35.53
CA PRO A 15 4.48 -16.23 -35.72
C PRO A 15 5.27 -15.51 -36.85
N ILE A 16 4.74 -14.36 -37.27
CA ILE A 16 5.40 -13.35 -38.12
C ILE A 16 6.11 -12.35 -37.21
N LEU A 17 7.33 -11.93 -37.59
CA LEU A 17 8.21 -10.86 -37.06
C LEU A 17 9.57 -11.32 -36.50
N ILE A 18 10.36 -11.95 -37.36
CA ILE A 18 11.81 -11.82 -37.36
C ILE A 18 12.18 -11.61 -38.83
N PHE A 19 12.50 -10.37 -39.25
CA PHE A 19 13.36 -10.02 -40.40
C PHE A 19 13.21 -8.52 -40.74
N GLN A 20 13.68 -7.65 -39.84
CA GLN A 20 14.23 -6.33 -40.21
C GLN A 20 15.23 -5.90 -39.13
N LEU A 21 16.43 -6.48 -39.16
CA LEU A 21 17.63 -5.91 -38.53
C LEU A 21 18.87 -6.73 -38.92
N ILE A 22 19.19 -6.76 -40.21
CA ILE A 22 20.56 -7.09 -40.66
C ILE A 22 20.89 -6.18 -41.85
N SER A 23 21.33 -4.95 -41.57
CA SER A 23 22.25 -4.20 -42.44
C SER A 23 22.66 -2.88 -41.75
N ALA A 24 23.55 -2.99 -40.77
CA ALA A 24 24.50 -1.94 -40.41
C ALA A 24 25.56 -2.53 -39.46
N LEU A 25 26.39 -3.44 -39.97
CA LEU A 25 27.64 -3.80 -39.32
C LEU A 25 28.75 -2.96 -39.95
N ALA A 26 29.11 -1.88 -39.30
CA ALA A 26 30.44 -1.29 -39.33
C ALA A 26 30.49 -0.26 -38.22
N ILE A 27 31.21 -0.57 -37.12
CA ILE A 27 32.03 0.33 -36.27
C ILE A 27 32.36 -0.42 -34.95
N GLN A 28 33.66 -0.73 -34.83
CA GLN A 28 34.49 -1.02 -33.64
C GLN A 28 34.31 -2.35 -32.85
N PRO A 29 35.35 -3.24 -32.82
CA PRO A 29 35.33 -4.50 -32.06
C PRO A 29 35.69 -4.42 -30.57
N ASP A 30 35.89 -3.24 -29.96
CA ASP A 30 36.43 -3.13 -28.59
C ASP A 30 35.47 -2.58 -27.52
N LEU A 31 34.17 -2.91 -27.61
CA LEU A 31 33.19 -2.61 -26.54
C LEU A 31 32.22 -3.79 -26.33
N ILE A 32 32.75 -4.98 -26.10
CA ILE A 32 31.96 -6.06 -25.50
C ILE A 32 32.03 -5.85 -23.99
N ALA A 33 31.07 -5.12 -23.42
CA ALA A 33 30.78 -5.26 -22.00
C ALA A 33 30.53 -6.76 -21.74
N PRO A 34 31.11 -7.38 -20.69
CA PRO A 34 30.85 -8.79 -20.42
C PRO A 34 29.35 -8.98 -20.34
N GLN A 35 28.82 -9.96 -21.08
CA GLN A 35 27.46 -10.45 -20.89
C GLN A 35 27.37 -10.88 -19.42
N LEU A 36 26.82 -10.01 -18.57
CA LEU A 36 26.44 -10.34 -17.22
C LEU A 36 25.40 -11.45 -17.34
N ASP A 37 25.72 -12.63 -16.84
CA ASP A 37 24.76 -13.72 -16.71
C ASP A 37 23.82 -13.35 -15.57
N ASP A 38 22.70 -12.71 -15.92
CA ASP A 38 21.69 -12.24 -14.97
C ASP A 38 21.22 -13.36 -14.03
N PHE A 39 21.21 -14.63 -14.47
CA PHE A 39 20.83 -15.77 -13.63
C PHE A 39 21.91 -16.15 -12.62
N ALA A 40 23.20 -16.05 -13.00
CA ALA A 40 24.30 -16.27 -12.08
C ALA A 40 24.36 -15.18 -11.01
N LEU A 41 24.10 -13.92 -11.40
CA LEU A 41 23.97 -12.79 -10.46
C LEU A 41 22.80 -13.02 -9.51
N LEU A 42 21.60 -13.32 -10.02
CA LEU A 42 20.42 -13.64 -9.22
C LEU A 42 20.67 -14.79 -8.25
N SER A 43 21.30 -15.88 -8.71
CA SER A 43 21.64 -17.01 -7.84
C SER A 43 22.64 -16.62 -6.75
N SER A 44 23.67 -15.85 -7.10
CA SER A 44 24.66 -15.38 -6.12
C SER A 44 24.06 -14.44 -5.08
N GLU A 45 23.16 -13.55 -5.49
CA GLU A 45 22.45 -12.65 -4.57
C GLU A 45 21.50 -13.42 -3.65
N LEU A 46 20.77 -14.42 -4.17
CA LEU A 46 19.89 -15.26 -3.36
C LEU A 46 20.66 -16.08 -2.32
N GLN A 47 21.88 -16.50 -2.62
CA GLN A 47 22.71 -17.31 -1.72
C GLN A 47 23.54 -16.47 -0.74
N THR A 48 23.71 -15.18 -1.00
CA THR A 48 24.51 -14.30 -0.13
C THR A 48 23.79 -14.09 1.21
N PRO A 49 24.39 -14.46 2.35
CA PRO A 49 23.82 -14.20 3.65
C PRO A 49 23.73 -12.70 3.90
N VAL A 50 22.64 -12.27 4.53
CA VAL A 50 22.51 -10.91 5.04
C VAL A 50 23.37 -10.76 6.31
N THR A 51 24.11 -9.65 6.42
CA THR A 51 25.16 -9.43 7.44
C THR A 51 24.91 -8.22 8.35
N GLY A 52 23.80 -7.53 8.12
CA GLY A 52 23.33 -6.40 8.92
C GLY A 52 22.68 -6.86 10.23
N ILE A 53 21.81 -6.01 10.78
CA ILE A 53 21.19 -6.24 12.08
C ILE A 53 19.82 -6.89 11.95
N VAL A 54 19.38 -7.57 13.01
CA VAL A 54 17.99 -8.04 13.13
C VAL A 54 17.13 -6.91 13.69
N ARG A 55 16.13 -6.49 12.92
CA ARG A 55 15.15 -5.47 13.29
C ARG A 55 13.89 -6.14 13.79
N LYS A 56 13.70 -6.07 15.10
CA LYS A 56 12.60 -6.74 15.79
C LYS A 56 11.41 -5.80 15.95
N HIS A 57 10.23 -6.28 15.60
CA HIS A 57 8.98 -5.55 15.73
C HIS A 57 7.95 -6.43 16.45
N TYR A 58 7.11 -5.82 17.28
CA TYR A 58 6.01 -6.49 17.98
C TYR A 58 4.69 -5.89 17.53
N VAL A 59 3.85 -6.68 16.88
CA VAL A 59 2.66 -6.22 16.19
C VAL A 59 1.46 -7.02 16.66
N ALA A 60 0.35 -6.34 16.94
CA ALA A 60 -0.94 -6.97 17.13
C ALA A 60 -1.86 -6.67 15.95
N ILE A 61 -2.69 -7.65 15.60
CA ILE A 61 -3.84 -7.46 14.71
C ILE A 61 -5.06 -7.24 15.59
N GLU A 62 -5.69 -6.07 15.50
CA GLU A 62 -6.75 -5.65 16.43
C GLU A 62 -7.95 -5.09 15.70
N GLU A 63 -9.15 -5.38 16.20
CA GLU A 63 -10.37 -4.83 15.61
C GLU A 63 -10.82 -3.54 16.31
N ILE A 64 -11.03 -2.48 15.54
CA ILE A 64 -11.46 -1.15 16.02
C ILE A 64 -12.69 -0.66 15.27
N VAL A 65 -13.41 0.32 15.84
CA VAL A 65 -14.34 1.13 15.04
C VAL A 65 -13.54 2.29 14.47
N TRP A 66 -13.24 2.23 13.19
CA TRP A 66 -12.58 3.31 12.49
C TRP A 66 -13.57 4.38 12.06
N ASP A 67 -13.18 5.64 12.17
CA ASP A 67 -13.94 6.78 11.65
C ASP A 67 -13.17 7.41 10.49
N TYR A 68 -13.70 7.31 9.28
CA TYR A 68 -13.09 7.85 8.07
C TYR A 68 -12.96 9.38 8.07
N SER A 69 -13.75 10.09 8.88
CA SER A 69 -13.62 11.54 9.05
C SER A 69 -13.67 11.87 10.54
N PRO A 70 -12.57 11.64 11.27
CA PRO A 70 -12.53 11.80 12.72
C PRO A 70 -12.65 13.27 13.13
N ASN A 71 -12.16 14.19 12.30
CA ASN A 71 -12.19 15.63 12.55
C ASN A 71 -13.55 16.27 12.26
N LYS A 72 -14.52 15.53 11.68
CA LYS A 72 -15.86 16.01 11.30
C LYS A 72 -15.85 17.26 10.42
N TRP A 73 -14.74 17.46 9.70
CA TRP A 73 -14.50 18.58 8.81
C TRP A 73 -14.08 18.08 7.44
N ASP A 74 -14.66 18.68 6.40
CA ASP A 74 -14.26 18.51 5.01
C ASP A 74 -13.27 19.62 4.66
N TYR A 75 -11.97 19.31 4.73
CA TYR A 75 -10.90 20.27 4.47
C TYR A 75 -10.79 20.71 2.99
N TYR A 76 -11.38 19.94 2.07
CA TYR A 76 -11.34 20.24 0.64
C TYR A 76 -12.42 21.25 0.26
N HIS A 77 -13.65 21.05 0.74
CA HIS A 77 -14.76 21.99 0.53
C HIS A 77 -14.83 23.08 1.62
N ASN A 78 -13.97 23.01 2.63
CA ASN A 78 -13.89 23.92 3.77
C ASN A 78 -15.24 24.09 4.49
N THR A 79 -15.85 22.96 4.85
CA THR A 79 -17.17 22.93 5.50
C THR A 79 -17.26 21.80 6.52
N SER A 80 -18.32 21.80 7.33
CA SER A 80 -18.62 20.68 8.22
C SER A 80 -18.96 19.43 7.40
N ILE A 81 -18.67 18.24 7.92
CA ILE A 81 -19.03 16.99 7.22
C ILE A 81 -20.54 16.87 6.98
N SER A 82 -21.37 17.44 7.87
CA SER A 82 -22.83 17.47 7.71
C SER A 82 -23.30 18.33 6.53
N ASP A 83 -22.54 19.35 6.16
CA ASP A 83 -22.86 20.28 5.06
C ASP A 83 -22.06 19.98 3.78
N SER A 84 -21.23 18.94 3.81
CA SER A 84 -20.38 18.57 2.69
C SER A 84 -21.20 18.10 1.48
N PRO A 85 -20.80 18.46 0.24
CA PRO A 85 -21.40 17.90 -0.97
C PRO A 85 -21.17 16.38 -1.08
N ALA A 86 -20.23 15.81 -0.32
CA ALA A 86 -19.93 14.38 -0.25
C ALA A 86 -20.81 13.60 0.74
N LYS A 87 -21.97 14.15 1.14
CA LYS A 87 -22.90 13.56 2.11
C LYS A 87 -23.30 12.11 1.85
N LEU A 88 -23.29 11.66 0.59
CA LEU A 88 -23.53 10.25 0.24
C LEU A 88 -22.58 9.32 1.01
N TRP A 89 -21.30 9.69 1.11
CA TRP A 89 -20.27 8.89 1.76
C TRP A 89 -20.05 9.26 3.22
N THR A 90 -20.43 10.46 3.65
CA THR A 90 -20.05 10.95 4.98
C THR A 90 -21.20 11.02 5.97
N GLN A 91 -22.44 11.18 5.51
CA GLN A 91 -23.58 11.36 6.39
C GLN A 91 -24.25 10.02 6.74
N GLN A 92 -24.47 9.79 8.04
CA GLN A 92 -25.30 8.69 8.51
C GLN A 92 -26.79 9.05 8.33
N SER A 93 -27.58 8.11 7.82
CA SER A 93 -29.03 8.24 7.66
C SER A 93 -29.69 6.86 7.84
N THR A 94 -31.01 6.77 7.62
CA THR A 94 -31.68 5.46 7.62
C THR A 94 -31.23 4.54 6.48
N THR A 95 -30.53 5.06 5.47
CA THR A 95 -30.09 4.29 4.29
C THR A 95 -28.60 4.46 3.99
N THR A 96 -27.81 5.03 4.90
CA THR A 96 -26.35 5.20 4.74
C THR A 96 -25.66 5.07 6.11
N LEU A 97 -24.55 4.33 6.17
CA LEU A 97 -23.83 4.07 7.42
C LEU A 97 -23.00 5.27 7.93
N GLY A 98 -22.75 6.28 7.09
CA GLY A 98 -21.85 7.39 7.41
C GLY A 98 -20.39 6.96 7.37
N THR A 99 -19.57 7.45 8.30
CA THR A 99 -18.10 7.30 8.29
C THR A 99 -17.53 6.25 9.23
N ARG A 100 -18.34 5.50 9.98
CA ARG A 100 -17.86 4.60 11.03
C ARG A 100 -18.06 3.13 10.67
N TYR A 101 -16.96 2.36 10.67
CA TYR A 101 -16.96 0.94 10.29
C TYR A 101 -16.04 0.15 11.22
N ARG A 102 -16.41 -1.10 11.52
CA ARG A 102 -15.52 -2.05 12.19
C ARG A 102 -14.41 -2.47 11.22
N LYS A 103 -13.16 -2.36 11.64
CA LYS A 103 -11.94 -2.68 10.86
C LYS A 103 -10.98 -3.52 11.67
N ALA A 104 -10.10 -4.25 11.03
CA ALA A 104 -8.90 -4.84 11.60
C ALA A 104 -7.68 -3.99 11.21
N VAL A 105 -6.81 -3.68 12.16
CA VAL A 105 -5.61 -2.87 11.94
C VAL A 105 -4.38 -3.52 12.55
N TYR A 106 -3.21 -3.24 11.98
CA TYR A 106 -1.93 -3.55 12.60
C TYR A 106 -1.54 -2.45 13.58
N ARG A 107 -1.18 -2.82 14.81
CA ARG A 107 -0.65 -1.91 15.84
C ARG A 107 0.69 -2.41 16.34
N GLU A 108 1.67 -1.52 16.38
CA GLU A 108 3.00 -1.84 16.91
C GLU A 108 3.10 -1.51 18.39
N TYR A 109 3.86 -2.33 19.10
CA TYR A 109 4.09 -2.26 20.53
C TYR A 109 5.58 -2.22 20.83
N ASN A 110 5.93 -1.70 22.00
CA ASN A 110 7.30 -1.60 22.47
C ASN A 110 7.99 -2.96 22.63
N ASP A 111 7.26 -3.99 23.07
CA ASP A 111 7.77 -5.33 23.35
C ASP A 111 6.67 -6.40 23.28
N SER A 112 7.02 -7.65 23.60
CA SER A 112 6.13 -8.81 23.51
C SER A 112 5.00 -8.84 24.55
N SER A 113 4.99 -7.96 25.55
CA SER A 113 3.86 -7.84 26.48
C SER A 113 2.61 -7.32 25.77
N LEU A 114 2.81 -6.51 24.72
CA LEU A 114 1.75 -5.83 23.98
C LEU A 114 0.87 -4.95 24.91
N ASP A 115 1.49 -4.33 25.92
CA ASP A 115 0.85 -3.44 26.89
C ASP A 115 0.93 -1.95 26.47
N HIS A 116 1.99 -1.56 25.77
CA HIS A 116 2.23 -0.17 25.36
C HIS A 116 2.37 -0.04 23.84
N ALA A 117 1.28 0.37 23.20
CA ALA A 117 1.27 0.67 21.77
C ALA A 117 2.18 1.88 21.47
N LEU A 118 2.88 1.83 20.34
CA LEU A 118 3.70 2.95 19.87
C LEU A 118 2.82 4.07 19.32
N ASP A 119 3.21 5.30 19.62
CA ASP A 119 2.59 6.49 19.03
C ASP A 119 2.83 6.53 17.52
N ILE A 120 1.78 6.86 16.77
CA ILE A 120 1.85 7.07 15.33
C ILE A 120 1.53 8.53 14.99
N PRO A 121 2.11 9.09 13.91
CA PRO A 121 1.72 10.39 13.39
C PRO A 121 0.23 10.43 13.01
N GLU A 122 -0.40 11.60 13.14
CA GLU A 122 -1.81 11.81 12.78
C GLU A 122 -2.04 11.50 11.30
N TRP A 123 -1.11 11.88 10.43
CA TRP A 123 -1.19 11.59 8.99
C TRP A 123 -1.16 10.09 8.66
N GLN A 124 -0.64 9.22 9.54
CA GLN A 124 -0.52 7.77 9.26
C GLN A 124 -1.89 7.05 9.31
N GLY A 125 -2.88 7.62 9.98
CA GLY A 125 -4.26 7.10 9.99
C GLY A 125 -4.36 5.64 10.44
N MET A 126 -5.05 4.81 9.65
CA MET A 126 -5.25 3.39 9.98
C MET A 126 -4.08 2.50 9.54
N MET A 127 -3.18 3.02 8.69
CA MET A 127 -2.10 2.24 8.12
C MET A 127 -1.24 1.63 9.23
N GLY A 128 -0.89 0.36 9.05
CA GLY A 128 -0.02 -0.37 9.95
C GLY A 128 1.35 0.30 10.15
N PRO A 129 2.15 -0.18 11.11
CA PRO A 129 3.48 0.33 11.35
C PRO A 129 4.35 0.35 10.09
N ILE A 130 5.21 1.37 10.00
CA ILE A 130 6.14 1.53 8.89
C ILE A 130 7.44 0.83 9.27
N PHE A 131 7.67 -0.35 8.72
CA PHE A 131 8.90 -1.09 8.95
C PHE A 131 10.04 -0.46 8.18
N ARG A 132 11.18 -0.20 8.84
CA ARG A 132 12.34 0.46 8.23
C ARG A 132 13.57 -0.39 8.41
N ALA A 133 14.31 -0.57 7.33
CA ALA A 133 15.58 -1.27 7.38
C ALA A 133 16.57 -0.81 6.33
N GLU A 134 17.81 -1.22 6.48
CA GLU A 134 18.84 -1.07 5.46
C GLU A 134 19.03 -2.39 4.69
N VAL A 135 19.53 -2.28 3.46
CA VAL A 135 20.06 -3.44 2.74
C VAL A 135 21.09 -4.16 3.61
N GLY A 136 20.91 -5.47 3.73
CA GLY A 136 21.72 -6.35 4.56
C GLY A 136 21.09 -6.66 5.91
N ASP A 137 20.02 -6.00 6.33
CA ASP A 137 19.32 -6.34 7.58
C ASP A 137 18.37 -7.55 7.41
N THR A 138 17.84 -8.02 8.53
CA THR A 138 16.72 -8.98 8.59
C THR A 138 15.61 -8.40 9.44
N PHE A 139 14.36 -8.47 8.98
CA PHE A 139 13.20 -8.24 9.83
C PHE A 139 12.83 -9.49 10.63
N GLU A 140 12.50 -9.31 11.91
CA GLU A 140 11.88 -10.33 12.76
C GLU A 140 10.57 -9.74 13.34
N ILE A 141 9.44 -10.08 12.74
CA ILE A 141 8.13 -9.50 13.08
C ILE A 141 7.35 -10.49 13.95
N HIS A 142 7.20 -10.17 15.23
CA HIS A 142 6.41 -10.93 16.20
C HIS A 142 4.97 -10.45 16.11
N VAL A 143 4.10 -11.28 15.57
CA VAL A 143 2.69 -10.94 15.34
C VAL A 143 1.81 -11.72 16.30
N THR A 144 0.86 -11.06 16.95
CA THR A 144 -0.21 -11.71 17.72
C THR A 144 -1.56 -11.29 17.16
N ASN A 145 -2.41 -12.26 16.82
CA ASN A 145 -3.73 -11.96 16.28
C ASN A 145 -4.75 -11.85 17.42
N ARG A 146 -5.17 -10.62 17.76
CA ARG A 146 -6.23 -10.33 18.72
C ARG A 146 -7.58 -10.09 18.06
N ALA A 147 -7.68 -10.23 16.74
CA ALA A 147 -8.93 -10.11 16.00
C ALA A 147 -9.77 -11.39 16.07
N SER A 148 -11.02 -11.31 15.64
CA SER A 148 -11.97 -12.43 15.66
C SER A 148 -11.81 -13.40 14.48
N LYS A 149 -10.94 -13.08 13.53
CA LYS A 149 -10.71 -13.83 12.29
C LYS A 149 -9.26 -14.21 12.10
N ASN A 150 -9.03 -15.23 11.28
CA ASN A 150 -7.70 -15.59 10.84
C ASN A 150 -7.13 -14.52 9.92
N TYR A 151 -5.90 -14.08 10.17
CA TYR A 151 -5.18 -13.10 9.36
C TYR A 151 -3.71 -13.50 9.21
N SER A 152 -2.95 -12.77 8.41
CA SER A 152 -1.52 -13.00 8.19
C SER A 152 -0.79 -11.69 7.96
N ILE A 153 0.53 -11.73 7.73
CA ILE A 153 1.28 -10.61 7.15
C ILE A 153 2.13 -11.13 5.98
N HIS A 154 1.91 -10.57 4.78
CA HIS A 154 2.63 -10.87 3.56
C HIS A 154 3.40 -9.62 3.08
N PRO A 155 4.75 -9.70 2.93
CA PRO A 155 5.55 -8.57 2.47
C PRO A 155 5.72 -8.57 0.95
N HIS A 156 5.78 -7.37 0.36
CA HIS A 156 6.27 -7.17 -1.00
C HIS A 156 7.76 -6.81 -0.98
N GLY A 157 8.47 -7.14 -2.06
CA GLY A 157 9.84 -6.66 -2.30
C GLY A 157 10.95 -7.29 -1.45
N LEU A 158 10.65 -8.19 -0.52
CA LEU A 158 11.63 -8.83 0.37
C LEU A 158 12.01 -10.26 -0.07
N LYS A 159 12.97 -10.86 0.64
CA LYS A 159 13.30 -12.30 0.52
C LYS A 159 12.78 -13.05 1.74
N TYR A 160 12.06 -14.14 1.50
CA TYR A 160 11.51 -15.01 2.53
C TYR A 160 11.52 -16.47 2.06
N GLU A 161 11.56 -17.39 3.02
CA GLU A 161 11.28 -18.81 2.79
C GLU A 161 9.76 -19.03 2.71
N PHE A 162 9.31 -20.17 2.16
CA PHE A 162 7.88 -20.46 1.94
C PHE A 162 7.05 -20.40 3.23
N GLU A 163 7.61 -20.82 4.36
CA GLU A 163 6.94 -20.77 5.67
C GLU A 163 6.78 -19.34 6.20
N MET A 164 7.54 -18.39 5.65
CA MET A 164 7.59 -16.98 6.04
C MET A 164 6.85 -16.06 5.07
N GLU A 165 6.17 -16.63 4.07
CA GLU A 165 5.47 -15.89 3.01
C GLU A 165 4.21 -15.16 3.53
N GLY A 166 3.45 -15.80 4.44
CA GLY A 166 2.24 -15.21 4.99
C GLY A 166 1.07 -15.12 4.01
N ALA A 167 1.07 -15.88 2.90
CA ALA A 167 -0.03 -15.98 1.95
C ALA A 167 -0.64 -17.38 1.94
N VAL A 168 -1.94 -17.46 1.67
CA VAL A 168 -2.71 -18.71 1.70
C VAL A 168 -3.18 -19.06 0.29
N TYR A 169 -2.74 -20.20 -0.21
CA TYR A 169 -3.11 -20.75 -1.52
C TYR A 169 -3.00 -22.28 -1.51
N GLN A 170 -3.38 -22.92 -2.62
CA GLN A 170 -3.28 -24.37 -2.73
C GLN A 170 -1.83 -24.84 -2.57
N ASN A 171 -1.56 -25.65 -1.54
CA ASN A 171 -0.23 -26.14 -1.14
C ASN A 171 0.67 -25.10 -0.43
N ALA A 172 0.11 -24.00 0.08
CA ALA A 172 0.86 -23.11 0.97
C ALA A 172 1.34 -23.87 2.21
N MET A 173 2.57 -23.60 2.65
CA MET A 173 3.13 -24.15 3.90
C MET A 173 2.67 -23.36 5.13
N PHE A 174 2.18 -22.14 4.92
CA PHE A 174 1.58 -21.27 5.92
C PHE A 174 0.05 -21.27 5.76
N ASN A 175 -0.68 -21.40 6.87
CA ASN A 175 -2.15 -21.42 6.85
C ASN A 175 -2.79 -20.08 7.17
N SER A 176 -2.37 -19.43 8.26
CA SER A 176 -2.84 -18.14 8.81
C SER A 176 -2.41 -18.07 10.28
N ILE A 177 -2.56 -16.91 10.91
CA ILE A 177 -2.52 -16.73 12.36
C ILE A 177 -3.97 -16.76 12.85
N ALA A 178 -4.37 -17.78 13.61
CA ALA A 178 -5.72 -17.88 14.14
C ALA A 178 -5.97 -16.86 15.28
N PRO A 179 -7.23 -16.56 15.65
CA PRO A 179 -7.53 -15.74 16.80
C PRO A 179 -6.83 -16.23 18.09
N ASN A 180 -6.15 -15.30 18.77
CA ASN A 180 -5.32 -15.52 19.96
C ASN A 180 -4.00 -16.29 19.73
N ASP A 181 -3.66 -16.64 18.49
CA ASP A 181 -2.37 -17.22 18.15
C ASP A 181 -1.34 -16.13 17.79
N SER A 182 -0.07 -16.55 17.79
CA SER A 182 1.06 -15.71 17.42
C SER A 182 1.94 -16.41 16.37
N PHE A 183 2.64 -15.62 15.57
CA PHE A 183 3.61 -16.10 14.59
C PHE A 183 4.80 -15.13 14.50
N ILE A 184 5.98 -15.64 14.17
CA ILE A 184 7.18 -14.81 13.98
C ILE A 184 7.61 -14.92 12.52
N TYR A 185 7.48 -13.83 11.78
CA TYR A 185 7.99 -13.73 10.42
C TYR A 185 9.46 -13.34 10.43
N ARG A 186 10.26 -13.97 9.55
CA ARG A 186 11.65 -13.59 9.31
C ARG A 186 11.86 -13.30 7.83
N TRP A 187 12.25 -12.06 7.51
CA TRP A 187 12.46 -11.62 6.13
C TRP A 187 13.84 -11.00 5.97
N ASP A 188 14.61 -11.51 5.02
CA ASP A 188 15.93 -11.00 4.70
C ASP A 188 15.83 -9.86 3.67
N ILE A 189 16.75 -8.90 3.78
CA ILE A 189 16.77 -7.70 2.95
C ILE A 189 18.03 -7.72 2.08
N PRO A 190 18.05 -8.51 1.01
CA PRO A 190 19.16 -8.52 0.06
C PRO A 190 19.26 -7.19 -0.71
N PRO A 191 20.36 -6.94 -1.45
CA PRO A 191 20.51 -5.75 -2.29
C PRO A 191 19.32 -5.47 -3.22
N ARG A 192 18.75 -6.51 -3.84
CA ARG A 192 17.57 -6.41 -4.71
C ARG A 192 16.29 -5.89 -4.05
N SER A 193 16.21 -5.93 -2.72
CA SER A 193 15.08 -5.39 -1.94
C SER A 193 15.22 -3.90 -1.68
N GLY A 194 16.42 -3.35 -1.87
CA GLY A 194 16.71 -1.95 -1.64
C GLY A 194 16.72 -1.10 -2.92
N PRO A 195 17.12 0.17 -2.78
CA PRO A 195 17.10 1.12 -3.89
C PRO A 195 18.12 0.75 -4.97
N GLY A 196 17.71 0.79 -6.23
CA GLY A 196 18.56 0.63 -7.39
C GLY A 196 19.48 1.85 -7.63
N PRO A 197 20.31 1.80 -8.69
CA PRO A 197 21.29 2.85 -8.96
C PRO A 197 20.70 4.23 -9.23
N GLN A 198 19.50 4.29 -9.84
CA GLN A 198 18.79 5.54 -10.15
C GLN A 198 17.78 5.96 -9.07
N ASP A 199 17.56 5.10 -8.06
CA ASP A 199 16.72 5.43 -6.92
C ASP A 199 17.43 6.38 -5.94
N GLY A 200 16.61 7.03 -5.12
CA GLY A 200 17.06 7.87 -4.01
C GLY A 200 17.73 7.07 -2.89
N ASN A 201 17.60 7.55 -1.65
CA ASN A 201 18.19 6.87 -0.49
C ASN A 201 17.37 5.67 -0.02
N SER A 202 16.11 5.58 -0.43
CA SER A 202 15.14 4.58 -0.01
C SER A 202 14.16 4.25 -1.14
N VAL A 203 13.54 3.07 -1.02
CA VAL A 203 12.37 2.63 -1.79
C VAL A 203 11.32 2.12 -0.82
N VAL A 204 10.06 2.12 -1.25
CA VAL A 204 8.93 1.63 -0.47
C VAL A 204 8.36 0.37 -1.07
N TRP A 205 7.95 -0.56 -0.21
CA TRP A 205 7.12 -1.71 -0.51
C TRP A 205 5.90 -1.72 0.41
N GLY A 206 4.90 -2.50 0.05
CA GLY A 206 3.73 -2.75 0.88
C GLY A 206 3.83 -4.05 1.66
N TYR A 207 3.04 -4.15 2.73
CA TYR A 207 2.64 -5.44 3.29
C TYR A 207 1.14 -5.43 3.59
N HIS A 208 0.51 -6.60 3.58
CA HIS A 208 -0.91 -6.76 3.89
C HIS A 208 -1.22 -8.16 4.40
N SER A 209 -2.42 -8.39 4.95
CA SER A 209 -2.88 -9.77 5.19
C SER A 209 -3.24 -10.41 3.85
N HIS A 210 -2.95 -11.70 3.72
CA HIS A 210 -3.13 -12.47 2.50
C HIS A 210 -3.77 -13.85 2.78
N VAL A 211 -4.67 -13.89 3.77
CA VAL A 211 -5.59 -15.02 3.98
C VAL A 211 -6.70 -14.96 2.94
N ALA A 212 -7.17 -13.76 2.63
CA ALA A 212 -8.02 -13.48 1.48
C ALA A 212 -7.64 -12.14 0.84
N GLU A 213 -7.87 -12.01 -0.47
CA GLU A 213 -7.65 -10.75 -1.22
C GLU A 213 -8.40 -9.55 -0.61
N ASN A 214 -9.53 -9.80 0.05
CA ASN A 214 -10.35 -8.76 0.65
C ASN A 214 -9.83 -8.26 2.00
N ASP A 215 -8.80 -8.87 2.59
CA ASP A 215 -8.29 -8.48 3.91
C ASP A 215 -7.79 -7.02 3.92
N VAL A 216 -7.35 -6.49 2.76
CA VAL A 216 -7.00 -5.08 2.62
C VAL A 216 -8.18 -4.15 2.91
N PHE A 217 -9.41 -4.55 2.55
CA PHE A 217 -10.64 -3.81 2.86
C PHE A 217 -11.10 -3.98 4.30
N ASP A 218 -10.55 -4.95 5.04
CA ASP A 218 -10.66 -4.99 6.50
C ASP A 218 -9.76 -3.95 7.17
N GLY A 219 -8.81 -3.33 6.45
CA GLY A 219 -7.89 -2.31 6.97
C GLY A 219 -6.45 -2.82 7.17
N LEU A 220 -6.15 -4.04 6.73
CA LEU A 220 -4.87 -4.70 6.99
C LEU A 220 -3.83 -4.44 5.89
N PHE A 221 -3.24 -3.25 5.92
CA PHE A 221 -2.10 -2.86 5.08
C PHE A 221 -1.10 -1.99 5.86
N GLY A 222 0.15 -1.99 5.41
CA GLY A 222 1.19 -1.11 5.91
C GLY A 222 2.34 -0.97 4.91
N ALA A 223 3.42 -0.30 5.34
CA ALA A 223 4.55 0.03 4.49
C ALA A 223 5.87 -0.51 5.03
N ILE A 224 6.76 -0.84 4.10
CA ILE A 224 8.14 -1.24 4.34
C ILE A 224 9.01 -0.24 3.59
N ILE A 225 9.96 0.40 4.26
CA ILE A 225 10.92 1.31 3.62
C ILE A 225 12.31 0.70 3.75
N ILE A 226 12.92 0.42 2.61
CA ILE A 226 14.27 -0.13 2.53
C ILE A 226 15.23 0.96 2.09
N TYR A 227 16.25 1.17 2.92
CA TYR A 227 17.28 2.18 2.76
C TYR A 227 18.57 1.58 2.21
N LYS A 228 19.36 2.41 1.50
CA LYS A 228 20.78 2.13 1.26
C LYS A 228 21.51 1.96 2.61
N PRO A 229 22.59 1.16 2.68
CA PRO A 229 23.36 1.00 3.91
C PRO A 229 23.86 2.33 4.50
N GLY A 230 23.80 2.46 5.82
CA GLY A 230 24.26 3.63 6.57
C GLY A 230 23.38 4.87 6.44
N ARG A 231 22.08 4.76 6.13
CA ARG A 231 21.10 5.85 6.01
C ARG A 231 20.07 5.92 7.13
N LEU A 232 20.01 4.91 7.99
CA LEU A 232 19.28 4.92 9.24
C LEU A 232 20.23 5.27 10.40
N ASN A 233 19.66 5.83 11.45
CA ASN A 233 20.33 5.97 12.74
C ASN A 233 20.09 4.71 13.60
N ALA A 234 20.69 4.67 14.79
CA ALA A 234 20.52 3.54 15.71
C ALA A 234 19.08 3.35 16.22
N ASN A 235 18.22 4.39 16.16
CA ASN A 235 16.81 4.30 16.53
C ASN A 235 15.87 4.01 15.34
N GLY A 236 16.43 3.67 14.17
CA GLY A 236 15.67 3.31 12.97
C GLY A 236 15.06 4.48 12.20
N LYS A 237 15.26 5.73 12.63
CA LYS A 237 14.85 6.91 11.84
C LYS A 237 15.89 7.21 10.76
N THR A 238 15.40 7.73 9.63
CA THR A 238 16.25 8.18 8.54
C THR A 238 17.09 9.39 8.95
N LYS A 239 18.32 9.44 8.44
CA LYS A 239 19.19 10.64 8.43
C LYS A 239 19.45 11.12 6.99
N ALA A 240 18.73 10.56 6.02
CA ALA A 240 18.93 10.83 4.60
C ALA A 240 18.11 12.03 4.11
N VAL A 241 17.03 12.37 4.82
CA VAL A 241 16.08 13.44 4.50
C VAL A 241 15.59 14.11 5.78
N ASP A 242 15.08 15.34 5.65
CA ASP A 242 14.54 16.11 6.79
C ASP A 242 13.19 15.57 7.26
N LYS A 243 12.39 15.09 6.29
CA LYS A 243 11.05 14.55 6.50
C LYS A 243 10.84 13.25 5.72
N GLU A 244 10.01 12.39 6.29
CA GLU A 244 9.57 11.16 5.63
C GLU A 244 8.05 11.09 5.80
N PHE A 245 7.34 10.98 4.68
CA PHE A 245 5.89 10.83 4.67
C PHE A 245 5.53 9.56 3.92
N VAL A 246 4.48 8.87 4.39
CA VAL A 246 3.99 7.65 3.75
C VAL A 246 2.50 7.78 3.55
N THR A 247 2.06 7.68 2.29
CA THR A 247 0.64 7.74 1.95
C THR A 247 0.21 6.54 1.12
N THR A 248 -0.86 5.90 1.57
CA THR A 248 -1.54 4.81 0.92
C THR A 248 -2.85 5.30 0.35
N LEU A 249 -3.04 5.14 -0.96
CA LEU A 249 -4.27 5.45 -1.66
C LEU A 249 -5.10 4.18 -1.85
N ILE A 250 -6.35 4.23 -1.42
CA ILE A 250 -7.30 3.13 -1.58
C ILE A 250 -8.73 3.67 -1.51
N VAL A 251 -9.59 3.18 -2.40
CA VAL A 251 -11.04 3.26 -2.22
C VAL A 251 -11.44 2.10 -1.31
N MET A 252 -11.67 2.38 -0.03
CA MET A 252 -12.07 1.36 0.93
C MET A 252 -13.49 0.91 0.62
N ASP A 253 -13.62 -0.23 -0.06
CA ASP A 253 -14.92 -0.83 -0.37
C ASP A 253 -15.40 -1.68 0.81
N GLU A 254 -16.14 -1.05 1.71
CA GLU A 254 -16.65 -1.71 2.91
C GLU A 254 -17.62 -2.85 2.59
N ASN A 255 -18.23 -2.87 1.39
CA ASN A 255 -19.07 -4.00 0.96
C ASN A 255 -18.26 -5.30 0.80
N ARG A 256 -16.94 -5.19 0.62
CA ARG A 256 -16.00 -6.31 0.51
C ARG A 256 -15.34 -6.66 1.83
N SER A 257 -15.47 -5.81 2.86
CA SER A 257 -14.92 -6.09 4.18
C SER A 257 -15.60 -7.31 4.77
N SER A 258 -14.78 -8.24 5.27
CA SER A 258 -15.25 -9.41 5.96
C SER A 258 -15.93 -9.05 7.30
N LEU A 259 -15.64 -7.86 7.84
CA LEU A 259 -16.23 -7.29 9.07
C LEU A 259 -17.51 -6.48 8.82
N PHE A 260 -17.96 -6.32 7.57
CA PHE A 260 -19.11 -5.48 7.23
C PHE A 260 -20.40 -5.90 7.95
N LYS A 261 -20.63 -7.21 8.11
CA LYS A 261 -21.80 -7.71 8.86
C LYS A 261 -21.83 -7.23 10.31
N GLN A 262 -20.67 -7.15 10.97
CA GLN A 262 -20.59 -6.63 12.34
C GLN A 262 -20.90 -5.14 12.35
N THR A 263 -20.37 -4.37 11.39
CA THR A 263 -20.71 -2.95 11.22
C THR A 263 -22.23 -2.74 11.08
N LEU A 264 -22.92 -3.54 10.27
CA LEU A 264 -24.39 -3.45 10.12
C LEU A 264 -25.14 -3.74 11.42
N GLN A 265 -24.66 -4.73 12.18
CA GLN A 265 -25.24 -5.08 13.48
C GLN A 265 -25.06 -3.94 14.49
N GLU A 266 -23.86 -3.37 14.57
CA GLU A 266 -23.53 -2.24 15.44
C GLU A 266 -24.30 -0.96 15.07
N ALA A 267 -24.59 -0.76 13.78
CA ALA A 267 -25.36 0.38 13.31
C ALA A 267 -26.87 0.27 13.59
N SER A 268 -27.39 -0.93 13.88
CA SER A 268 -28.82 -1.14 14.14
C SER A 268 -29.27 -0.52 15.47
N PRO A 269 -30.45 0.14 15.55
CA PRO A 269 -31.52 0.21 14.56
C PRO A 269 -31.45 1.43 13.63
N SER A 270 -30.30 2.09 13.51
CA SER A 270 -30.17 3.35 12.74
C SER A 270 -30.38 3.17 11.24
N ILE A 271 -30.26 1.93 10.74
CA ILE A 271 -30.43 1.55 9.34
C ILE A 271 -31.77 0.84 9.14
N ASP A 272 -32.49 1.24 8.09
CA ASP A 272 -33.74 0.65 7.64
C ASP A 272 -33.49 -0.20 6.38
N LEU A 273 -33.28 -1.49 6.60
CA LEU A 273 -33.00 -2.45 5.51
C LEU A 273 -34.14 -2.51 4.50
N SER A 274 -35.39 -2.33 4.94
CA SER A 274 -36.55 -2.36 4.05
C SER A 274 -36.51 -1.24 3.01
N LYS A 275 -36.01 -0.05 3.39
CA LYS A 275 -35.82 1.07 2.45
C LYS A 275 -34.64 0.86 1.52
N ILE A 276 -33.56 0.24 2.01
CA ILE A 276 -32.38 -0.08 1.19
C ILE A 276 -32.76 -1.10 0.11
N GLU A 277 -33.51 -2.13 0.49
CA GLU A 277 -33.90 -3.25 -0.38
C GLU A 277 -35.12 -2.95 -1.25
N ALA A 278 -35.78 -1.79 -1.08
CA ALA A 278 -37.01 -1.44 -1.79
C ALA A 278 -36.84 -1.32 -3.32
N THR A 279 -35.67 -0.86 -3.78
CA THR A 279 -35.39 -0.69 -5.21
C THR A 279 -33.91 -0.96 -5.51
N GLU A 280 -33.60 -1.36 -6.76
CA GLU A 280 -32.21 -1.50 -7.21
C GLU A 280 -31.43 -0.18 -7.08
N SER A 281 -32.08 0.98 -7.27
CA SER A 281 -31.43 2.28 -7.09
C SER A 281 -31.05 2.54 -5.63
N SER A 282 -31.93 2.21 -4.69
CA SER A 282 -31.67 2.37 -3.25
C SER A 282 -30.55 1.44 -2.78
N LYS A 283 -30.55 0.21 -3.29
CA LYS A 283 -29.49 -0.77 -3.05
C LYS A 283 -28.14 -0.30 -3.61
N GLN A 284 -28.12 0.21 -4.84
CA GLN A 284 -26.90 0.73 -5.44
C GLN A 284 -26.37 1.95 -4.68
N GLN A 285 -27.25 2.88 -4.28
CA GLN A 285 -26.85 4.03 -3.48
C GLN A 285 -26.25 3.62 -2.13
N PHE A 286 -26.78 2.58 -1.49
CA PHE A 286 -26.21 2.03 -0.26
C PHE A 286 -24.81 1.44 -0.51
N ILE A 287 -24.65 0.62 -1.56
CA ILE A 287 -23.34 0.06 -1.96
C ILE A 287 -22.33 1.17 -2.23
N ASP A 288 -22.71 2.19 -3.01
CA ASP A 288 -21.85 3.31 -3.35
C ASP A 288 -21.48 4.15 -2.12
N SER A 289 -22.43 4.33 -1.19
CA SER A 289 -22.18 5.04 0.07
C SER A 289 -21.09 4.38 0.91
N ASN A 290 -20.90 3.06 0.78
CA ASN A 290 -19.94 2.27 1.54
C ASN A 290 -18.53 2.27 0.94
N ARG A 291 -18.33 2.89 -0.24
CA ARG A 291 -17.01 3.03 -0.89
C ARG A 291 -16.35 4.32 -0.46
N LYS A 292 -15.28 4.25 0.34
CA LYS A 292 -14.62 5.43 0.92
C LYS A 292 -13.33 5.75 0.17
N ALA A 293 -13.30 6.86 -0.55
CA ALA A 293 -12.07 7.31 -1.22
C ALA A 293 -11.13 7.92 -0.16
N THR A 294 -10.02 7.24 0.16
CA THR A 294 -9.17 7.60 1.32
C THR A 294 -7.69 7.71 1.01
N ILE A 295 -7.00 8.49 1.84
CA ILE A 295 -5.54 8.44 2.01
C ILE A 295 -5.28 7.95 3.43
N ASN A 296 -4.52 6.87 3.60
CA ASN A 296 -4.25 6.26 4.92
C ASN A 296 -5.53 5.93 5.73
N GLY A 297 -6.64 5.68 5.05
CA GLY A 297 -7.94 5.47 5.68
C GLY A 297 -8.65 6.74 6.16
N ILE A 298 -8.17 7.93 5.79
CA ILE A 298 -8.80 9.22 6.15
C ILE A 298 -9.41 9.84 4.89
N MET A 299 -10.66 10.30 5.00
CA MET A 299 -11.35 11.15 4.04
C MET A 299 -11.20 12.61 4.43
N PHE A 300 -10.94 13.48 3.46
CA PHE A 300 -10.80 14.92 3.65
C PHE A 300 -9.82 15.25 4.79
N GLY A 301 -8.65 14.62 4.81
CA GLY A 301 -7.72 14.73 5.92
C GLY A 301 -7.13 16.13 6.05
N GLY A 302 -6.78 16.53 7.28
CA GLY A 302 -6.03 17.75 7.56
C GLY A 302 -5.08 17.55 8.75
N PRO A 303 -4.20 16.53 8.72
CA PRO A 303 -3.33 16.20 9.85
C PRO A 303 -2.40 17.38 10.19
N LYS A 304 -2.33 17.74 11.47
CA LYS A 304 -1.57 18.92 11.92
C LYS A 304 -0.07 18.72 11.86
N ASP A 305 0.38 17.47 11.88
CA ASP A 305 1.77 17.06 11.86
C ASP A 305 2.31 16.77 10.44
N LEU A 306 1.48 16.91 9.40
CA LEU A 306 1.92 16.87 8.00
C LEU A 306 2.40 18.27 7.58
N VAL A 307 3.68 18.53 7.88
CA VAL A 307 4.33 19.84 7.69
C VAL A 307 5.70 19.66 7.04
N LEU A 308 5.93 20.39 5.95
CA LEU A 308 7.19 20.43 5.20
C LEU A 308 7.69 21.87 5.12
N LYS A 309 8.62 22.26 6.00
CA LYS A 309 9.03 23.67 6.12
C LYS A 309 9.90 24.11 4.94
N ASP A 310 9.99 25.43 4.75
CA ASP A 310 10.91 26.04 3.78
C ASP A 310 12.32 25.44 3.88
N LYS A 311 12.87 25.05 2.72
CA LYS A 311 14.17 24.37 2.52
C LYS A 311 14.30 22.94 3.06
N GLU A 312 13.28 22.39 3.73
CA GLU A 312 13.27 20.95 4.04
C GLU A 312 13.01 20.14 2.75
N VAL A 313 13.61 18.95 2.69
CA VAL A 313 13.35 17.95 1.65
C VAL A 313 12.71 16.73 2.30
N ALA A 314 11.62 16.25 1.69
CA ALA A 314 10.95 15.03 2.12
C ALA A 314 11.14 13.90 1.11
N ASP A 315 11.35 12.68 1.60
CA ASP A 315 10.96 11.50 0.83
C ASP A 315 9.48 11.20 1.10
N TRP A 316 8.68 11.18 0.04
CA TRP A 316 7.26 10.88 0.05
C TRP A 316 7.03 9.52 -0.59
N HIS A 317 6.75 8.54 0.25
CA HIS A 317 6.50 7.16 -0.14
C HIS A 317 5.01 6.96 -0.44
N LEU A 318 4.74 6.41 -1.61
CA LEU A 318 3.41 6.23 -2.16
C LEU A 318 3.13 4.74 -2.28
N LEU A 319 1.98 4.34 -1.75
CA LEU A 319 1.41 3.01 -1.93
C LEU A 319 0.01 3.17 -2.52
N ALA A 320 -0.41 2.22 -3.33
CA ALA A 320 -1.78 2.13 -3.81
C ALA A 320 -2.28 0.70 -3.70
N TRP A 321 -3.51 0.56 -3.22
CA TRP A 321 -4.23 -0.71 -3.13
C TRP A 321 -5.64 -0.54 -3.69
N GLY A 322 -6.31 -1.64 -3.98
CA GLY A 322 -7.68 -1.63 -4.46
C GLY A 322 -7.94 -2.75 -5.45
N THR A 323 -8.73 -2.43 -6.45
CA THR A 323 -9.25 -3.35 -7.48
C THR A 323 -8.72 -2.95 -8.85
N ASP A 324 -8.91 -3.81 -9.86
CA ASP A 324 -8.48 -3.53 -11.23
C ASP A 324 -9.08 -2.25 -11.86
N PHE A 325 -10.12 -1.68 -11.24
CA PHE A 325 -10.74 -0.42 -11.67
C PHE A 325 -10.14 0.82 -11.01
N ASP A 326 -9.29 0.64 -10.00
CA ASP A 326 -8.69 1.75 -9.26
C ASP A 326 -7.44 2.26 -9.99
N ALA A 327 -7.46 3.53 -10.36
CA ALA A 327 -6.29 4.24 -10.88
C ALA A 327 -6.22 5.60 -10.20
N PHE A 328 -5.10 5.87 -9.55
CA PHE A 328 -4.88 7.09 -8.80
C PHE A 328 -3.88 7.97 -9.52
N THR A 329 -4.20 9.26 -9.67
CA THR A 329 -3.25 10.25 -10.19
C THR A 329 -3.08 11.33 -9.14
N VAL A 330 -1.90 11.38 -8.52
CA VAL A 330 -1.62 12.27 -7.38
C VAL A 330 -0.75 13.44 -7.78
N THR A 331 -0.93 14.56 -7.09
CA THR A 331 -0.21 15.82 -7.27
C THR A 331 0.14 16.45 -5.91
N TRP A 332 1.16 17.31 -5.90
CA TRP A 332 1.54 18.14 -4.75
C TRP A 332 1.58 19.62 -5.18
N PRO A 333 0.42 20.30 -5.28
CA PRO A 333 0.43 21.74 -5.50
C PRO A 333 1.35 22.46 -4.49
N ASN A 334 2.04 23.49 -4.94
CA ASN A 334 3.02 24.26 -4.14
C ASN A 334 4.27 23.48 -3.67
N ALA A 335 4.51 22.29 -4.22
CA ALA A 335 5.77 21.56 -4.07
C ALA A 335 6.27 21.06 -5.43
N ALA A 336 7.59 20.88 -5.54
CA ALA A 336 8.21 20.19 -6.66
C ALA A 336 8.40 18.71 -6.29
N ALA A 337 8.20 17.82 -7.26
CA ALA A 337 8.34 16.39 -7.07
C ALA A 337 9.35 15.80 -8.06
N LEU A 338 10.26 14.97 -7.56
CA LEU A 338 11.22 14.22 -8.35
C LEU A 338 11.01 12.72 -8.17
N ILE A 339 10.98 11.95 -9.25
CA ILE A 339 11.09 10.48 -9.23
C ILE A 339 12.27 10.09 -10.11
N PHE A 340 13.16 9.23 -9.62
CA PHE A 340 14.43 8.89 -10.29
C PHE A 340 15.23 10.14 -10.70
N ASN A 341 15.25 11.18 -9.86
CA ASN A 341 15.84 12.50 -10.12
C ASN A 341 15.25 13.25 -11.33
N GLN A 342 14.09 12.85 -11.84
CA GLN A 342 13.38 13.53 -12.92
C GLN A 342 12.15 14.26 -12.37
N SER A 343 11.96 15.50 -12.83
CA SER A 343 10.79 16.30 -12.45
C SER A 343 9.51 15.66 -12.97
N VAL A 344 8.54 15.49 -12.09
CA VAL A 344 7.21 14.98 -12.41
C VAL A 344 6.15 15.96 -11.92
N GLU A 345 5.10 16.16 -12.71
CA GLU A 345 3.95 16.97 -12.30
C GLU A 345 2.91 16.14 -11.53
N GLN A 346 2.80 14.86 -11.89
CA GLN A 346 1.85 13.92 -11.31
C GLN A 346 2.41 12.49 -11.31
N VAL A 347 1.89 11.65 -10.43
CA VAL A 347 2.26 10.24 -10.35
C VAL A 347 1.00 9.39 -10.50
N LYS A 348 1.04 8.44 -11.44
CA LYS A 348 -0.04 7.47 -11.62
C LYS A 348 0.29 6.19 -10.86
N LEU A 349 -0.66 5.72 -10.06
CA LEU A 349 -0.57 4.51 -9.25
C LEU A 349 -1.76 3.59 -9.59
N LEU A 350 -1.46 2.30 -9.73
CA LEU A 350 -2.43 1.21 -9.87
C LEU A 350 -2.42 0.38 -8.58
N PRO A 351 -3.33 -0.59 -8.37
CA PRO A 351 -3.25 -1.47 -7.22
C PRO A 351 -1.89 -2.18 -7.14
N ALA A 352 -1.36 -2.29 -5.93
CA ALA A 352 -0.02 -2.77 -5.63
C ALA A 352 1.12 -1.99 -6.32
N SER A 353 0.91 -0.69 -6.61
CA SER A 353 1.98 0.21 -7.04
C SER A 353 2.68 0.85 -5.85
N PHE A 354 4.01 0.88 -5.92
CA PHE A 354 4.87 1.49 -4.91
C PHE A 354 5.84 2.46 -5.58
N ALA A 355 5.94 3.68 -5.07
CA ALA A 355 6.82 4.71 -5.61
C ALA A 355 7.37 5.61 -4.51
N THR A 356 8.55 6.14 -4.70
CA THR A 356 9.13 7.15 -3.81
C THR A 356 9.40 8.41 -4.61
N ALA A 357 8.85 9.53 -4.15
CA ALA A 357 9.09 10.84 -4.72
C ALA A 357 9.86 11.70 -3.72
N THR A 358 10.87 12.44 -4.17
CA THR A 358 11.52 13.47 -3.37
C THR A 358 10.76 14.78 -3.57
N ILE A 359 10.28 15.37 -2.49
CA ILE A 359 9.41 16.55 -2.47
C ILE A 359 10.13 17.73 -1.82
N SER A 360 10.05 18.91 -2.44
CA SER A 360 10.57 20.16 -1.87
C SER A 360 9.57 21.31 -2.03
N PRO A 361 9.43 22.20 -1.03
CA PRO A 361 8.60 23.41 -1.11
C PRO A 361 8.89 24.27 -2.34
N THR A 362 7.84 24.77 -3.00
CA THR A 362 7.97 25.85 -4.00
C THR A 362 7.22 27.12 -3.61
N LYS A 363 6.19 27.00 -2.76
CA LYS A 363 5.43 28.15 -2.23
C LYS A 363 4.88 27.83 -0.84
N SER A 364 5.11 28.73 0.11
CA SER A 364 4.58 28.61 1.48
C SER A 364 3.06 28.74 1.54
N GLY A 365 2.47 28.10 2.52
CA GLY A 365 1.03 28.12 2.81
C GLY A 365 0.43 26.73 2.94
N GLN A 366 -0.86 26.68 3.26
CA GLN A 366 -1.60 25.43 3.23
C GLN A 366 -1.79 24.99 1.77
N THR A 367 -1.56 23.72 1.53
CA THR A 367 -1.77 23.05 0.24
C THR A 367 -2.35 21.67 0.47
N GLU A 368 -2.49 20.87 -0.59
CA GLU A 368 -3.10 19.54 -0.53
C GLU A 368 -2.23 18.48 -1.21
N PHE A 369 -2.40 17.23 -0.79
CA PHE A 369 -1.95 16.04 -1.50
C PHE A 369 -3.19 15.17 -1.74
N GLY A 370 -3.39 14.69 -2.97
CA GLY A 370 -4.54 13.81 -3.23
C GLY A 370 -4.73 13.39 -4.68
N CYS A 371 -5.68 12.48 -4.89
CA CYS A 371 -5.97 11.93 -6.21
C CYS A 371 -6.92 12.84 -6.99
N ASN A 372 -6.46 13.36 -8.12
CA ASN A 372 -7.17 14.36 -8.95
C ASN A 372 -8.64 13.99 -9.26
N VAL A 373 -8.94 12.71 -9.47
CA VAL A 373 -10.30 12.23 -9.83
C VAL A 373 -11.20 12.02 -8.61
N HIS A 374 -10.62 11.83 -7.42
CA HIS A 374 -11.34 11.43 -6.21
C HIS A 374 -11.29 12.48 -5.07
N LYS A 375 -10.70 13.66 -5.29
CA LYS A 375 -10.58 14.71 -4.24
C LYS A 375 -11.95 15.10 -3.67
N SER A 376 -12.92 15.36 -4.55
CA SER A 376 -14.30 15.73 -4.15
C SER A 376 -15.05 14.61 -3.42
N GLN A 377 -14.54 13.37 -3.47
CA GLN A 377 -15.09 12.21 -2.78
C GLN A 377 -14.36 11.90 -1.47
N GLY A 378 -13.26 12.60 -1.15
CA GLY A 378 -12.54 12.44 0.12
C GLY A 378 -11.06 12.07 -0.01
N MET A 379 -10.56 11.69 -1.18
CA MET A 379 -9.17 11.24 -1.35
C MET A 379 -8.20 12.41 -1.46
N VAL A 380 -8.07 13.16 -0.38
CA VAL A 380 -7.28 14.38 -0.25
C VAL A 380 -6.88 14.59 1.21
N MET A 381 -5.67 15.12 1.40
CA MET A 381 -5.12 15.56 2.69
C MET A 381 -4.55 16.96 2.54
N ASN A 382 -4.93 17.88 3.41
CA ASN A 382 -4.25 19.17 3.53
C ASN A 382 -2.92 18.99 4.28
N PHE A 383 -1.91 19.73 3.85
CA PHE A 383 -0.64 19.83 4.54
C PHE A 383 -0.09 21.26 4.46
N ASN A 384 0.87 21.58 5.34
CA ASN A 384 1.43 22.93 5.42
C ASN A 384 2.87 22.95 4.90
N ILE A 385 3.16 24.00 4.11
CA ILE A 385 4.50 24.35 3.65
C ILE A 385 4.99 25.64 4.31
#